data_AF-A0A7G9FZU1-F1
#
_entry.id   AF-A0A7G9FZU1-F1
#
_cell.length_a   1.000
_cell.length_b   1.000
_cell.length_c   1.000
_cell.angle_alpha   90.00
_cell.angle_beta   90.00
_cell.angle_gamma   90.00
#
_symmetry.space_group_name_H-M   'P 1'
#
loop_
_entity.id
_entity.type
_entity.pdbx_description
1 polymer ?
#
loop_
_entity_poly.entity_id
_entity_poly.type
_entity_poly.pdbx_seq_one_letter_code
_entity_poly.pdbx_strand_id
1 'polypeptide(L)' 'MNKFTVEEINFMCVFETQNRMKMMEKIRRIMPYIKDSDMEDLSRQVLRKLDGMTDKEFAENSLEAVEE' A
#
# COMPACT_ATOMS: atom_id res chain seq x y z
N MET A 1 -10.05 -12.88 -0.87
CA MET A 1 -10.76 -11.60 -0.66
C MET A 1 -9.69 -10.55 -0.41
N ASN A 2 -9.69 -9.44 -1.15
CA ASN A 2 -8.63 -8.44 -1.03
C ASN A 2 -8.66 -7.83 0.37
N LYS A 3 -7.51 -7.77 1.06
CA LYS A 3 -7.41 -7.17 2.42
C LYS A 3 -7.27 -5.64 2.36
N PHE A 4 -7.16 -5.09 1.16
CA PHE A 4 -7.03 -3.67 0.87
C PHE A 4 -8.30 -3.11 0.21
N THR A 5 -8.59 -1.84 0.48
CA THR A 5 -9.62 -1.07 -0.22
C THR A 5 -9.16 -0.69 -1.62
N VAL A 6 -10.08 -0.21 -2.46
CA VAL A 6 -9.74 0.31 -3.81
C VAL A 6 -8.73 1.45 -3.73
N GLU A 7 -8.92 2.38 -2.79
CA GLU A 7 -8.00 3.52 -2.58
C GLU A 7 -6.60 3.06 -2.16
N GLU A 8 -6.51 2.11 -1.24
CA GLU A 8 -5.23 1.54 -0.79
C GLU A 8 -4.52 0.79 -1.92
N ILE A 9 -5.26 0.07 -2.76
CA ILE A 9 -4.72 -0.61 -3.95
C ILE A 9 -4.19 0.42 -4.93
N ASN A 10 -4.99 1.44 -5.28
CA ASN A 10 -4.60 2.49 -6.20
C ASN A 10 -3.35 3.24 -5.70
N PHE A 11 -3.27 3.53 -4.40
CA PHE A 11 -2.06 4.09 -3.78
C PHE A 11 -0.84 3.17 -3.92
N MET A 12 -1.01 1.87 -3.63
CA MET A 12 0.08 0.89 -3.74
C MET A 12 0.57 0.66 -5.17
N CYS A 13 -0.31 0.71 -6.17
CA CYS A 13 0.01 0.53 -7.58
C CYS A 13 1.09 1.50 -8.08
N VAL A 14 1.11 2.74 -7.57
CA VAL A 14 2.09 3.78 -7.94
C VAL A 14 3.54 3.36 -7.64
N PHE A 15 3.75 2.44 -6.71
CA PHE A 15 5.08 1.99 -6.33
C PHE A 15 5.64 0.86 -7.20
N GLU A 16 4.88 0.35 -8.17
CA GLU A 16 5.32 -0.63 -9.18
C GLU A 16 6.14 -1.79 -8.58
N THR A 17 5.65 -2.37 -7.48
CA THR A 17 6.32 -3.50 -6.85
C THR A 17 5.32 -4.49 -6.28
N GLN A 18 5.61 -5.77 -6.44
CA GLN A 18 4.83 -6.88 -5.89
C GLN A 18 5.54 -7.55 -4.71
N ASN A 19 6.52 -6.85 -4.10
CA ASN A 19 7.22 -7.32 -2.91
C ASN A 19 6.83 -6.48 -1.70
N ARG A 20 6.25 -7.13 -0.67
CA ARG A 20 5.74 -6.49 0.54
C ARG A 20 6.78 -5.61 1.22
N MET A 21 8.00 -6.13 1.42
CA MET A 21 9.08 -5.40 2.09
C MET A 21 9.54 -4.17 1.29
N LYS A 22 9.72 -4.30 -0.02
CA LYS A 22 10.05 -3.18 -0.91
C LYS A 22 8.93 -2.14 -0.95
N MET A 23 7.68 -2.57 -0.90
CA MET A 23 6.54 -1.65 -0.84
C MET A 23 6.58 -0.82 0.44
N MET A 24 6.78 -1.45 1.60
CA MET A 24 6.93 -0.75 2.87
C MET A 24 8.09 0.24 2.87
N GLU A 25 9.23 -0.14 2.27
CA GLU A 25 10.39 0.75 2.12
C GLU A 25 10.04 1.99 1.28
N LYS A 26 9.43 1.78 0.11
CA LYS A 26 9.03 2.88 -0.78
C LYS A 26 8.02 3.82 -0.13
N ILE A 27 7.01 3.29 0.56
CA ILE A 27 6.02 4.10 1.28
C ILE A 27 6.70 4.93 2.38
N ARG A 28 7.55 4.31 3.22
CA ARG A 28 8.31 5.03 4.27
C ARG A 28 9.20 6.12 3.69
N ARG A 29 9.77 5.91 2.50
CA ARG A 29 10.62 6.90 1.82
C ARG A 29 9.83 8.12 1.34
N ILE A 30 8.59 7.94 0.86
CA ILE A 30 7.79 9.07 0.37
C ILE A 30 7.04 9.82 1.48
N MET A 31 6.80 9.17 2.62
CA MET A 31 5.97 9.70 3.71
C MET A 31 6.35 11.13 4.15
N PRO A 32 7.64 11.52 4.30
CA PRO A 32 8.01 12.90 4.65
C PRO A 32 7.64 13.96 3.60
N TYR A 33 7.33 13.54 2.38
CA TYR A 33 6.98 14.42 1.26
C TYR A 33 5.47 14.52 1.05
N ILE A 34 4.66 13.71 1.73
CA ILE A 34 3.20 13.77 1.70
C ILE A 34 2.75 14.96 2.57
N LYS A 35 2.10 15.94 1.96
CA LYS A 35 1.59 17.14 2.65
C LYS A 35 0.08 17.11 2.89
N ASP A 36 -0.60 16.23 2.18
CA ASP A 36 -2.03 16.02 2.30
C ASP A 36 -2.30 15.04 3.45
N SER A 37 -3.09 15.47 4.44
CA SER A 37 -3.36 14.68 5.65
C SER A 37 -4.06 13.36 5.34
N ASP A 38 -4.95 13.36 4.36
CA ASP A 38 -5.74 12.17 4.00
C ASP A 38 -4.82 11.14 3.34
N MET A 39 -3.92 11.59 2.46
CA MET A 39 -2.86 10.74 1.89
C MET A 39 -1.87 10.23 2.94
N GLU A 40 -1.55 11.05 3.95
CA GLU A 40 -0.65 10.66 5.03
C GLU A 40 -1.29 9.53 5.86
N ASP A 41 -2.58 9.65 6.19
CA ASP A 41 -3.33 8.62 6.90
C ASP A 41 -3.55 7.37 6.06
N LEU A 42 -3.81 7.49 4.76
CA LEU A 42 -3.87 6.36 3.84
C LEU A 42 -2.55 5.58 3.84
N SER A 43 -1.42 6.29 3.74
CA SER A 43 -0.08 5.68 3.75
C SER A 43 0.23 4.95 5.07
N ARG A 44 -0.23 5.49 6.20
CA ARG A 44 -0.14 4.86 7.52
C ARG A 44 -1.00 3.60 7.63
N GLN A 45 -2.22 3.64 7.13
CA GLN A 45 -3.12 2.49 7.12
C GLN A 45 -2.55 1.33 6.30
N VAL A 46 -2.05 1.64 5.09
CA VAL A 46 -1.39 0.67 4.23
C VAL A 46 -0.17 0.06 4.93
N LEU A 47 0.71 0.87 5.53
CA LEU A 47 1.87 0.35 6.26
C LEU A 47 1.47 -0.57 7.42
N ARG A 48 0.43 -0.21 8.19
CA ARG A 48 -0.05 -1.04 9.30
C ARG A 48 -0.55 -2.39 8.81
N LYS A 49 -1.26 -2.43 7.69
CA LYS A 49 -1.73 -3.68 7.08
C LYS A 49 -0.56 -4.52 6.55
N LEU A 50 0.40 -3.89 5.86
CA LEU A 50 1.59 -4.57 5.34
C LEU A 50 2.46 -5.16 6.47
N ASP A 51 2.60 -4.45 7.59
CA ASP A 51 3.33 -4.91 8.77
C ASP A 51 2.62 -6.08 9.45
N GLY A 52 1.28 -6.03 9.50
CA GLY A 52 0.43 -7.05 10.11
C GLY A 52 0.16 -8.30 9.25
N MET A 53 0.76 -8.43 8.06
CA MET A 53 0.56 -9.58 7.17
C MET A 53 1.87 -10.23 6.75
N THR A 54 1.77 -11.51 6.38
CA THR A 54 2.88 -12.27 5.83
C THR A 54 3.07 -12.02 4.33
N ASP A 55 4.24 -12.37 3.79
CA ASP A 55 4.49 -12.30 2.33
C ASP A 55 3.51 -13.19 1.54
N LYS A 56 3.08 -14.32 2.12
CA LYS A 56 2.09 -15.21 1.50
C LYS A 56 0.73 -14.53 1.40
N GLU A 57 0.24 -13.95 2.50
CA GLU A 57 -1.03 -13.21 2.49
C GLU A 57 -0.97 -12.01 1.56
N PHE A 58 0.18 -11.33 1.47
CA PHE A 58 0.38 -10.23 0.54
C PHE A 58 0.24 -10.69 -0.92
N ALA A 59 0.88 -11.80 -1.30
CA ALA A 59 0.83 -12.36 -2.66
C ALA A 59 -0.58 -12.84 -3.09
N GLU A 60 -1.50 -13.04 -2.13
CA GLU A 60 -2.90 -13.39 -2.41
C GLU A 60 -3.76 -12.15 -2.76
N ASN A 61 -3.24 -10.92 -2.58
CA ASN A 61 -3.96 -9.69 -2.95
C ASN A 61 -3.77 -9.37 -4.44
N SER A 62 -4.85 -8.92 -5.09
CA SER A 62 -4.75 -8.31 -6.41
C SER A 62 -4.44 -6.83 -6.25
N LEU A 63 -3.26 -6.41 -6.73
CA LEU A 63 -2.82 -5.01 -6.75
C LEU A 63 -3.00 -4.41 -8.14
N GLU A 64 -4.12 -4.71 -8.79
CA GLU A 64 -4.51 -4.06 -10.04
C GLU A 64 -5.24 -2.77 -9.71
N ALA A 65 -4.84 -1.67 -10.36
CA ALA A 65 -5.55 -0.41 -10.22
C ALA A 65 -6.98 -0.59 -10.73
N VAL A 66 -7.94 -0.11 -9.96
CA VAL A 66 -9.35 -0.13 -10.36
C VAL A 66 -9.71 1.28 -10.78
N GLU A 67 -10.05 1.43 -12.06
CA GLU A 67 -10.66 2.65 -12.58
C GLU A 67 -12.13 2.67 -12.14
N GLU A 68 -12.57 3.79 -11.56
CA GLU A 68 -13.98 4.06 -11.22
C GLU A 68 -14.85 4.28 -12.46
#